data_AF-A0A182EQ92-F1
#
_entry.id   AF-A0A182EQ92-F1
#
_cell.length_a   1.000
_cell.length_b   1.000
_cell.length_c   1.000
_cell.angle_alpha   90.00
_cell.angle_beta   90.00
_cell.angle_gamma   90.00
#
_symmetry.space_group_name_H-M   'P 1'
#
loop_
_entity.id
_entity.type
_entity.pdbx_description
1 polymer ?
#
loop_
_entity_poly.entity_id
_entity_poly.type
_entity_poly.pdbx_seq_one_letter_code
_entity_poly.pdbx_strand_id
1 'polypeptide(L)'
;IQAQTDRNPIRTELKSCIGIMVAVLRVHNFSTFKSSTSLVEGFSKWLTEALHECKADLLDLLAVCTACNRALLRDRDKQFLTKAIVSELVQALKFKCDMNEHNYMVIIDLILQDAGEDVSQEIADDQYNTAACDAVRPHIFDFIDFISDLHVLTEIKKITNSDSIGGEIKSSVAQIVGIEMSRSGVRDSRTLVILSLFCQKHVNIS
;
A
#
# COMPACT_ATOMS: atom_id res chain seq x y z
N ILE A 1 5.81 -19.45 -35.87
CA ILE A 1 4.66 -18.64 -35.40
C ILE A 1 4.70 -18.71 -33.87
N GLN A 2 5.42 -17.79 -33.24
CA GLN A 2 5.41 -17.63 -31.79
C GLN A 2 4.51 -16.42 -31.50
N ALA A 3 3.38 -16.67 -30.83
CA ALA A 3 2.48 -15.63 -30.38
C ALA A 3 3.10 -14.97 -29.15
N GLN A 4 3.65 -13.78 -29.36
CA GLN A 4 4.04 -12.85 -28.31
C GLN A 4 2.74 -12.19 -27.81
N THR A 5 2.22 -12.68 -26.68
CA THR A 5 1.08 -12.08 -26.00
C THR A 5 1.56 -10.86 -25.23
N ASP A 6 1.64 -9.73 -25.92
CA ASP A 6 1.79 -8.41 -25.30
C ASP A 6 0.58 -8.12 -24.40
N ARG A 7 0.71 -8.36 -23.09
CA ARG A 7 -0.28 -8.02 -22.05
C ARG A 7 -0.32 -6.50 -21.77
N ASN A 8 -0.48 -5.67 -22.80
CA ASN A 8 -0.72 -4.23 -22.66
C ASN A 8 -2.19 -3.75 -22.60
N PRO A 9 -3.26 -4.55 -22.80
CA PRO A 9 -4.64 -4.04 -22.69
C PRO A 9 -5.20 -3.99 -21.24
N ILE A 10 -4.63 -4.73 -20.29
CA ILE A 10 -5.17 -4.83 -18.91
C ILE A 10 -4.96 -3.54 -18.12
N ARG A 11 -3.87 -2.79 -18.38
CA ARG A 11 -3.58 -1.52 -17.68
C ARG A 11 -4.68 -0.47 -17.90
N THR A 12 -5.25 -0.43 -19.10
CA THR A 12 -6.37 0.48 -19.41
C THR A 12 -7.67 0.07 -18.72
N GLU A 13 -7.89 -1.22 -18.46
CA GLU A 13 -9.11 -1.72 -17.83
C GLU A 13 -9.12 -1.47 -16.32
N LEU A 14 -8.04 -1.82 -15.60
CA LEU A 14 -7.93 -1.55 -14.16
C LEU A 14 -8.08 -0.05 -13.87
N LYS A 15 -7.34 0.78 -14.62
CA LYS A 15 -7.43 2.24 -14.50
C LYS A 15 -8.82 2.77 -14.77
N SER A 16 -9.52 2.25 -15.78
CA SER A 16 -10.89 2.66 -16.10
C SER A 16 -11.86 2.29 -14.97
N CYS A 17 -11.74 1.08 -14.42
CA CYS A 17 -12.54 0.64 -13.28
C CYS A 17 -12.30 1.51 -12.04
N ILE A 18 -11.03 1.81 -11.72
CA ILE A 18 -10.69 2.73 -10.63
C ILE A 18 -11.27 4.12 -10.90
N GLY A 19 -11.20 4.61 -12.14
CA GLY A 19 -11.82 5.87 -12.55
C GLY A 19 -13.33 5.91 -12.31
N ILE A 20 -14.04 4.81 -12.61
CA ILE A 20 -15.46 4.66 -12.32
C ILE A 20 -15.71 4.68 -10.80
N MET A 21 -14.93 3.93 -10.01
CA MET A 21 -15.04 3.92 -8.55
C MET A 21 -14.88 5.34 -7.97
N VAL A 22 -13.85 6.07 -8.42
CA VAL A 22 -13.59 7.46 -8.02
C VAL A 22 -14.77 8.36 -8.39
N ALA A 23 -15.31 8.25 -9.60
CA ALA A 23 -16.45 9.05 -10.04
C ALA A 23 -17.70 8.77 -9.18
N VAL A 24 -17.96 7.50 -8.87
CA VAL A 24 -19.08 7.07 -8.02
C VAL A 24 -18.93 7.60 -6.58
N LEU A 25 -17.74 7.48 -5.99
CA LEU A 25 -17.45 7.97 -4.64
C LEU A 25 -17.56 9.50 -4.52
N ARG A 26 -17.37 10.23 -5.62
CA ARG A 26 -17.49 11.70 -5.67
C ARG A 26 -18.92 12.19 -5.92
N VAL A 27 -19.90 11.31 -6.10
CA VAL A 27 -21.30 11.71 -6.23
C VAL A 27 -21.75 12.45 -4.97
N HIS A 28 -22.43 13.58 -5.16
CA HIS A 28 -22.91 14.40 -4.06
C HIS A 28 -23.81 13.60 -3.11
N ASN A 29 -23.61 13.76 -1.79
CA ASN A 29 -24.31 13.01 -0.75
C ASN A 29 -24.14 11.47 -0.84
N PHE A 30 -23.02 10.96 -1.37
CA PHE A 30 -22.76 9.52 -1.48
C PHE A 30 -23.06 8.75 -0.19
N SER A 31 -22.60 9.25 0.96
CA SER A 31 -22.83 8.63 2.28
C SER A 31 -24.31 8.49 2.68
N THR A 32 -25.22 9.21 2.03
CA THR A 32 -26.66 9.15 2.32
C THR A 32 -27.35 7.98 1.62
N PHE A 33 -26.70 7.37 0.63
CA PHE A 33 -27.25 6.20 -0.04
C PHE A 33 -27.31 5.01 0.92
N LYS A 34 -28.47 4.34 0.95
CA LYS A 34 -28.72 3.17 1.82
C LYS A 34 -27.68 2.06 1.63
N SER A 35 -27.10 1.94 0.44
CA SER A 35 -26.15 0.89 0.06
C SER A 35 -24.71 1.40 -0.10
N SER A 36 -24.39 2.62 0.36
CA SER A 36 -23.05 3.21 0.21
C SER A 36 -21.94 2.34 0.80
N THR A 37 -22.13 1.81 2.01
CA THR A 37 -21.17 0.93 2.67
C THR A 37 -20.99 -0.40 1.94
N SER A 38 -22.10 -1.08 1.58
CA SER A 38 -22.04 -2.34 0.83
C SER A 38 -21.41 -2.18 -0.55
N LEU A 39 -21.59 -1.03 -1.19
CA LEU A 39 -20.92 -0.72 -2.46
C LEU A 39 -19.41 -0.56 -2.26
N VAL A 40 -18.98 0.16 -1.22
CA VAL A 40 -17.56 0.31 -0.86
C VAL A 40 -16.93 -1.03 -0.49
N GLU A 41 -17.66 -1.91 0.21
CA GLU A 41 -17.23 -3.28 0.47
C GLU A 41 -17.03 -4.08 -0.83
N GLY A 42 -17.95 -3.93 -1.80
CA GLY A 42 -17.83 -4.54 -3.12
C GLY A 42 -16.60 -4.03 -3.88
N PHE A 43 -16.40 -2.71 -3.89
CA PHE A 43 -15.22 -2.05 -4.44
C PHE A 43 -13.93 -2.53 -3.78
N SER A 44 -13.94 -2.71 -2.47
CA SER A 44 -12.79 -3.18 -1.71
C SER A 44 -12.38 -4.59 -2.11
N LYS A 45 -13.34 -5.54 -2.14
CA LYS A 45 -13.05 -6.92 -2.53
C LYS A 45 -12.56 -6.99 -3.97
N TRP A 46 -13.21 -6.27 -4.87
CA TRP A 46 -12.78 -6.25 -6.27
C TRP A 46 -11.37 -5.68 -6.42
N LEU A 47 -11.05 -4.58 -5.72
CA LEU A 47 -9.74 -3.94 -5.81
C LEU A 47 -8.63 -4.81 -5.23
N THR A 48 -8.84 -5.48 -4.08
CA THR A 48 -7.83 -6.37 -3.50
C THR A 48 -7.53 -7.56 -4.39
N GLU A 49 -8.55 -8.20 -4.96
CA GLU A 49 -8.36 -9.29 -5.94
C GLU A 49 -7.68 -8.78 -7.23
N ALA A 50 -8.04 -7.59 -7.71
CA ALA A 50 -7.40 -7.01 -8.88
C ALA A 50 -5.91 -6.74 -8.65
N LEU A 51 -5.49 -6.39 -7.44
CA LEU A 51 -4.08 -6.17 -7.08
C LEU A 51 -3.24 -7.46 -7.12
N HIS A 52 -3.85 -8.64 -7.05
CA HIS A 52 -3.12 -9.91 -7.16
C HIS A 52 -2.59 -10.14 -8.57
N GLU A 53 -3.38 -9.78 -9.58
CA GLU A 53 -3.06 -10.09 -10.98
C GLU A 53 -2.63 -8.86 -11.79
N CYS A 54 -3.18 -7.70 -11.48
CA CYS A 54 -3.06 -6.49 -12.29
C CYS A 54 -2.07 -5.49 -11.68
N LYS A 55 -1.27 -4.87 -12.54
CA LYS A 55 -0.36 -3.78 -12.17
C LYS A 55 -1.15 -2.49 -11.91
N ALA A 56 -1.16 -1.99 -10.67
CA ALA A 56 -1.79 -0.71 -10.32
C ALA A 56 -0.82 0.46 -10.49
N ASP A 57 -1.34 1.64 -10.83
CA ASP A 57 -0.58 2.90 -10.81
C ASP A 57 -0.79 3.58 -9.44
N LEU A 58 0.29 4.16 -8.87
CA LEU A 58 0.24 4.86 -7.57
C LEU A 58 -0.84 5.95 -7.52
N LEU A 59 -0.91 6.80 -8.55
CA LEU A 59 -1.89 7.88 -8.62
C LEU A 59 -3.34 7.39 -8.62
N ASP A 60 -3.60 6.21 -9.21
CA ASP A 60 -4.94 5.64 -9.25
C ASP A 60 -5.36 5.13 -7.86
N LEU A 61 -4.43 4.49 -7.12
CA LEU A 61 -4.68 4.08 -5.73
C LEU A 61 -4.85 5.29 -4.79
N LEU A 62 -4.00 6.30 -4.92
CA LEU A 62 -4.12 7.55 -4.15
C LEU A 62 -5.47 8.24 -4.40
N ALA A 63 -5.92 8.28 -5.67
CA ALA A 63 -7.17 8.88 -6.06
C ALA A 63 -8.38 8.15 -5.46
N VAL A 64 -8.42 6.81 -5.52
CA VAL A 64 -9.56 6.02 -5.02
C VAL A 64 -9.62 5.98 -3.49
N CYS A 65 -8.47 5.86 -2.82
CA CYS A 65 -8.40 5.94 -1.36
C CYS A 65 -8.83 7.32 -0.86
N THR A 66 -8.35 8.40 -1.49
CA THR A 66 -8.76 9.77 -1.13
C THR A 66 -10.25 10.01 -1.41
N ALA A 67 -10.78 9.49 -2.53
CA ALA A 67 -12.21 9.58 -2.84
C ALA A 67 -13.05 8.86 -1.77
N CYS A 68 -12.65 7.65 -1.36
CA CYS A 68 -13.31 6.90 -0.29
C CYS A 68 -13.30 7.66 1.04
N ASN A 69 -12.14 8.18 1.43
CA ASN A 69 -11.94 8.91 2.67
C ASN A 69 -12.79 10.20 2.75
N ARG A 70 -13.09 10.81 1.60
CA ARG A 70 -13.98 11.98 1.50
C ARG A 70 -15.46 11.62 1.36
N ALA A 71 -15.77 10.47 0.79
CA ALA A 71 -17.14 10.06 0.44
C ALA A 71 -17.98 9.65 1.66
N LEU A 72 -17.35 9.16 2.73
CA LEU A 72 -18.01 8.58 3.89
C LEU A 72 -17.72 9.41 5.15
N LEU A 73 -18.75 9.61 5.98
CA LEU A 73 -18.67 10.50 7.15
C LEU A 73 -18.24 9.77 8.44
N ARG A 74 -18.43 8.45 8.50
CA ARG A 74 -18.08 7.65 9.67
C ARG A 74 -16.62 7.24 9.59
N ASP A 75 -15.85 7.49 10.66
CA ASP A 75 -14.41 7.19 10.70
C ASP A 75 -14.07 5.72 10.40
N ARG A 76 -14.95 4.79 10.81
CA ARG A 76 -14.79 3.37 10.49
C ARG A 76 -14.84 3.10 8.99
N ASP A 77 -15.70 3.82 8.28
CA ASP A 77 -16.08 3.51 6.90
C ASP A 77 -15.24 4.33 5.90
N LYS A 78 -14.81 5.56 6.27
CA LYS A 78 -14.03 6.43 5.38
C LYS A 78 -12.70 5.82 4.95
N GLN A 79 -12.05 5.06 5.84
CA GLN A 79 -10.75 4.43 5.58
C GLN A 79 -10.88 2.99 5.03
N PHE A 80 -12.08 2.56 4.63
CA PHE A 80 -12.32 1.14 4.32
C PHE A 80 -11.43 0.64 3.18
N LEU A 81 -11.38 1.36 2.05
CA LEU A 81 -10.53 0.98 0.91
C LEU A 81 -9.04 1.00 1.27
N THR A 82 -8.58 2.06 1.94
CA THR A 82 -7.18 2.16 2.36
C THR A 82 -6.78 1.01 3.30
N LYS A 83 -7.63 0.70 4.30
CA LYS A 83 -7.40 -0.40 5.23
C LYS A 83 -7.35 -1.75 4.54
N ALA A 84 -8.22 -1.99 3.56
CA ALA A 84 -8.22 -3.22 2.81
C ALA A 84 -6.92 -3.39 2.00
N ILE A 85 -6.48 -2.35 1.28
CA ILE A 85 -5.23 -2.38 0.50
C ILE A 85 -4.02 -2.62 1.42
N VAL A 86 -3.94 -1.93 2.56
CA VAL A 86 -2.84 -2.12 3.53
C VAL A 86 -2.90 -3.52 4.16
N SER A 87 -4.08 -4.02 4.52
CA SER A 87 -4.25 -5.38 5.03
C SER A 87 -3.82 -6.43 3.99
N GLU A 88 -4.11 -6.21 2.72
CA GLU A 88 -3.72 -7.08 1.62
C GLU A 88 -2.20 -7.11 1.44
N LEU A 89 -1.54 -5.94 1.48
CA LEU A 89 -0.07 -5.86 1.52
C LEU A 89 0.49 -6.67 2.69
N VAL A 90 -0.08 -6.55 3.89
CA VAL A 90 0.38 -7.30 5.07
C VAL A 90 0.22 -8.81 4.88
N GLN A 91 -0.88 -9.28 4.28
CA GLN A 91 -1.03 -10.70 3.95
C GLN A 91 0.02 -11.15 2.92
N ALA A 92 0.29 -10.32 1.91
CA ALA A 92 1.29 -10.61 0.88
C ALA A 92 2.72 -10.66 1.44
N LEU A 93 3.07 -9.74 2.35
CA LEU A 93 4.37 -9.74 3.06
C LEU A 93 4.52 -10.97 3.97
N LYS A 94 3.42 -11.52 4.46
CA LYS A 94 3.38 -12.77 5.23
C LYS A 94 3.27 -14.01 4.36
N PHE A 95 3.33 -13.87 3.03
CA PHE A 95 3.21 -14.96 2.06
C PHE A 95 1.90 -15.75 2.18
N LYS A 96 0.80 -15.06 2.54
CA LYS A 96 -0.53 -15.66 2.73
C LYS A 96 -1.47 -15.47 1.55
N CYS A 97 -1.17 -14.52 0.68
CA CYS A 97 -1.84 -14.31 -0.59
C CYS A 97 -0.81 -13.94 -1.66
N ASP A 98 -1.21 -14.09 -2.92
CA ASP A 98 -0.43 -13.60 -4.05
C ASP A 98 -0.60 -12.08 -4.17
N MET A 99 0.38 -11.42 -4.76
CA MET A 99 0.34 -10.00 -5.07
C MET A 99 1.19 -9.78 -6.31
N ASN A 100 0.71 -8.96 -7.25
CA ASN A 100 1.54 -8.59 -8.38
C ASN A 100 2.83 -7.93 -7.86
N GLU A 101 3.99 -8.36 -8.35
CA GLU A 101 5.30 -7.90 -7.84
C GLU A 101 5.43 -6.38 -7.79
N HIS A 102 4.81 -5.67 -8.74
CA HIS A 102 4.84 -4.22 -8.80
C HIS A 102 4.09 -3.57 -7.63
N ASN A 103 2.99 -4.19 -7.21
CA ASN A 103 2.06 -3.59 -6.27
C ASN A 103 2.60 -3.54 -4.84
N TYR A 104 3.61 -4.35 -4.49
CA TYR A 104 4.32 -4.22 -3.21
C TYR A 104 4.85 -2.81 -3.01
N MET A 105 5.64 -2.33 -3.98
CA MET A 105 6.23 -0.99 -3.91
C MET A 105 5.18 0.10 -4.11
N VAL A 106 4.17 -0.10 -4.96
CA VAL A 106 3.10 0.89 -5.14
C VAL A 106 2.31 1.14 -3.85
N ILE A 107 1.98 0.09 -3.09
CA ILE A 107 1.24 0.24 -1.83
C ILE A 107 2.15 0.82 -0.73
N ILE A 108 3.44 0.45 -0.72
CA ILE A 108 4.44 1.06 0.17
C ILE A 108 4.57 2.56 -0.12
N ASP A 109 4.70 2.96 -1.39
CA ASP A 109 4.75 4.35 -1.80
C ASP A 109 3.47 5.09 -1.41
N LEU A 110 2.29 4.45 -1.51
CA LEU A 110 1.04 5.04 -1.02
C LEU A 110 1.10 5.35 0.49
N ILE A 111 1.71 4.48 1.30
CA ILE A 111 1.87 4.69 2.74
C ILE A 111 2.89 5.82 3.01
N LEU A 112 4.04 5.78 2.34
CA LEU A 112 5.11 6.76 2.51
C LEU A 112 4.67 8.16 2.06
N GLN A 113 3.92 8.26 0.96
CA GLN A 113 3.33 9.52 0.50
C GLN A 113 2.38 10.12 1.54
N ASP A 114 1.53 9.30 2.18
CA ASP A 114 0.63 9.76 3.25
C ASP A 114 1.38 10.20 4.52
N ALA A 115 2.64 9.78 4.68
CA ALA A 115 3.55 10.24 5.73
C ALA A 115 4.31 11.53 5.36
N GLY A 116 4.21 12.01 4.11
CA GLY A 116 4.96 13.16 3.60
C GLY A 116 6.39 12.83 3.15
N GLU A 117 6.70 11.56 2.90
CA GLU A 117 8.00 11.13 2.40
C GLU A 117 8.07 11.22 0.86
N ASP A 118 9.28 11.40 0.34
CA ASP A 118 9.52 11.35 -1.11
C ASP A 118 9.27 9.93 -1.65
N VAL A 119 8.50 9.85 -2.73
CA VAL A 119 8.16 8.59 -3.42
C VAL A 119 8.58 8.63 -4.88
N SER A 120 8.50 7.48 -5.55
CA SER A 120 8.95 7.28 -6.94
C SER A 120 8.32 8.23 -7.98
N GLN A 121 7.19 8.86 -7.65
CA GLN A 121 6.51 9.85 -8.47
C GLN A 121 6.40 11.18 -7.71
N GLU A 122 6.83 12.29 -8.34
CA GLU A 122 6.57 13.62 -7.79
C GLU A 122 5.05 13.87 -7.71
N ILE A 123 4.57 14.07 -6.49
CA ILE A 123 3.18 14.32 -6.17
C ILE A 123 3.13 15.66 -5.46
N ALA A 124 2.20 16.53 -5.87
CA ALA A 124 2.01 17.81 -5.20
C ALA A 124 1.58 17.57 -3.75
N ASP A 125 2.25 18.25 -2.83
CA ASP A 125 1.97 18.15 -1.40
C ASP A 125 0.50 18.52 -1.13
N ASP A 126 -0.12 17.88 -0.13
CA ASP A 126 -1.53 18.01 0.26
C ASP A 126 -2.62 17.58 -0.76
N GLN A 127 -2.25 17.03 -1.93
CA GLN A 127 -3.25 16.63 -2.94
C GLN A 127 -4.10 15.42 -2.51
N TYR A 128 -3.49 14.49 -1.76
CA TYR A 128 -4.08 13.21 -1.39
C TYR A 128 -4.17 13.06 0.12
N ASN A 129 -5.30 12.54 0.59
CA ASN A 129 -5.52 12.23 1.99
C ASN A 129 -6.15 10.84 2.05
N THR A 130 -5.29 9.83 2.13
CA THR A 130 -5.70 8.42 2.09
C THR A 130 -5.88 7.84 3.49
N ALA A 131 -5.24 8.45 4.49
CA ALA A 131 -5.10 7.96 5.86
C ALA A 131 -4.43 6.58 5.91
N ALA A 132 -3.47 6.33 5.02
CA ALA A 132 -2.70 5.10 4.96
C ALA A 132 -1.83 4.90 6.20
N CYS A 133 -1.26 5.98 6.77
CA CYS A 133 -0.55 5.89 8.04
C CYS A 133 -1.43 5.36 9.17
N ASP A 134 -2.71 5.79 9.22
CA ASP A 134 -3.66 5.30 10.22
C ASP A 134 -3.99 3.81 10.00
N ALA A 135 -4.05 3.38 8.74
CA ALA A 135 -4.30 1.99 8.36
C ALA A 135 -3.12 1.06 8.70
N VAL A 136 -1.90 1.57 8.79
CA VAL A 136 -0.70 0.78 9.16
C VAL A 136 -0.66 0.41 10.64
N ARG A 137 -1.15 1.27 11.54
CA ARG A 137 -0.97 1.10 12.99
C ARG A 137 -1.36 -0.28 13.55
N PRO A 138 -2.50 -0.87 13.16
CA PRO A 138 -2.88 -2.20 13.63
C PRO A 138 -1.93 -3.32 13.19
N HIS A 139 -1.11 -3.08 12.17
CA HIS A 139 -0.23 -4.05 11.51
C HIS A 139 1.26 -3.81 11.81
N ILE A 140 1.59 -2.86 12.69
CA ILE A 140 2.99 -2.47 12.92
C ILE A 140 3.89 -3.64 13.34
N PHE A 141 3.36 -4.58 14.13
CA PHE A 141 4.09 -5.77 14.53
C PHE A 141 4.29 -6.77 13.38
N ASP A 142 3.34 -6.89 12.46
CA ASP A 142 3.51 -7.71 11.26
C ASP A 142 4.66 -7.17 10.38
N PHE A 143 4.77 -5.84 10.24
CA PHE A 143 5.88 -5.21 9.54
C PHE A 143 7.23 -5.43 10.27
N ILE A 144 7.25 -5.38 11.60
CA ILE A 144 8.46 -5.67 12.41
C ILE A 144 8.90 -7.14 12.25
N ASP A 145 7.96 -8.07 12.28
CA ASP A 145 8.25 -9.50 12.09
C ASP A 145 8.83 -9.75 10.69
N PHE A 146 8.25 -9.11 9.67
CA PHE A 146 8.75 -9.18 8.29
C PHE A 146 10.19 -8.65 8.14
N ILE A 147 10.53 -7.50 8.73
CA ILE A 147 11.91 -6.97 8.65
C ILE A 147 12.90 -7.81 9.46
N SER A 148 12.44 -8.47 10.51
CA SER A 148 13.30 -9.27 11.40
C SER A 148 13.60 -10.66 10.84
N ASP A 149 12.79 -11.16 9.90
CA ASP A 149 12.99 -12.47 9.29
C ASP A 149 14.22 -12.47 8.36
N LEU A 150 15.17 -13.35 8.68
CA LEU A 150 16.42 -13.56 7.93
C LEU A 150 16.19 -14.22 6.57
N HIS A 151 15.10 -14.97 6.40
CA HIS A 151 14.80 -15.73 5.18
C HIS A 151 13.87 -14.99 4.21
N VAL A 152 13.32 -13.85 4.63
CA VAL A 152 12.33 -13.09 3.86
C VAL A 152 12.78 -12.74 2.44
N LEU A 153 14.07 -12.42 2.26
CA LEU A 153 14.61 -12.09 0.93
C LEU A 153 14.60 -13.32 0.00
N THR A 154 14.85 -14.51 0.55
CA THR A 154 14.79 -15.77 -0.19
C THR A 154 13.35 -16.07 -0.61
N GLU A 155 12.37 -15.84 0.27
CA GLU A 155 10.95 -16.04 -0.06
C GLU A 155 10.45 -15.02 -1.10
N ILE A 156 10.80 -13.74 -0.97
CA ILE A 156 10.44 -12.71 -1.96
C ILE A 156 11.05 -13.02 -3.33
N LYS A 157 12.30 -13.48 -3.36
CA LYS A 157 12.97 -13.88 -4.61
C LYS A 157 12.21 -15.01 -5.32
N LYS A 158 11.66 -15.98 -4.57
CA LYS A 158 10.88 -17.08 -5.17
C LYS A 158 9.60 -16.59 -5.83
N ILE A 159 8.91 -15.61 -5.24
CA ILE A 159 7.61 -15.13 -5.73
C ILE A 159 7.75 -14.06 -6.82
N THR A 160 8.76 -13.18 -6.73
CA THR A 160 8.98 -12.09 -7.69
C THR A 160 9.93 -12.48 -8.82
N ASN A 161 10.72 -13.54 -8.66
CA ASN A 161 11.84 -13.87 -9.56
C ASN A 161 12.85 -12.73 -9.76
N SER A 162 12.91 -11.78 -8.81
CA SER A 162 13.79 -10.62 -8.85
C SER A 162 14.75 -10.60 -7.65
N ASP A 163 16.02 -10.32 -7.94
CA ASP A 163 17.10 -10.31 -6.94
C ASP A 163 17.19 -8.99 -6.15
N SER A 164 16.69 -7.88 -6.70
CA SER A 164 16.81 -6.55 -6.09
C SER A 164 15.57 -6.13 -5.30
N ILE A 165 14.39 -6.52 -5.76
CA ILE A 165 13.13 -5.97 -5.25
C ILE A 165 12.88 -6.33 -3.78
N GLY A 166 13.33 -7.52 -3.33
CA GLY A 166 13.17 -7.93 -1.94
C GLY A 166 13.93 -7.03 -0.96
N GLY A 167 15.13 -6.56 -1.35
CA GLY A 167 15.90 -5.62 -0.53
C GLY A 167 15.23 -4.25 -0.43
N GLU A 168 14.69 -3.77 -1.55
CA GLU A 168 13.95 -2.50 -1.63
C GLU A 168 12.67 -2.54 -0.78
N ILE A 169 11.85 -3.59 -0.91
CA ILE A 169 10.65 -3.80 -0.10
C ILE A 169 11.02 -3.83 1.38
N LYS A 170 11.99 -4.68 1.76
CA LYS A 170 12.41 -4.83 3.16
C LYS A 170 12.88 -3.52 3.76
N SER A 171 13.64 -2.75 2.99
CA SER A 171 14.12 -1.45 3.46
C SER A 171 13.00 -0.41 3.57
N SER A 172 12.05 -0.38 2.65
CA SER A 172 10.99 0.63 2.65
C SER A 172 9.94 0.32 3.73
N VAL A 173 9.70 -0.96 4.01
CA VAL A 173 8.93 -1.39 5.19
C VAL A 173 9.63 -0.94 6.49
N ALA A 174 10.96 -1.06 6.58
CA ALA A 174 11.69 -0.56 7.75
C ALA A 174 11.55 0.97 7.93
N GLN A 175 11.47 1.73 6.83
CA GLN A 175 11.19 3.17 6.87
C GLN A 175 9.78 3.45 7.42
N ILE A 176 8.75 2.74 6.94
CA ILE A 176 7.38 2.82 7.47
C ILE A 176 7.37 2.58 8.99
N VAL A 177 8.06 1.52 9.45
CA VAL A 177 8.16 1.22 10.89
C VAL A 177 8.86 2.34 11.65
N GLY A 178 9.96 2.87 11.12
CA GLY A 178 10.70 3.98 11.73
C GLY A 178 9.83 5.23 11.91
N ILE A 179 9.06 5.60 10.87
CA ILE A 179 8.13 6.72 10.89
C ILE A 179 7.07 6.51 11.98
N GLU A 180 6.42 5.35 12.03
CA GLU A 180 5.34 5.10 13.01
C GLU A 180 5.87 5.10 14.46
N MET A 181 7.07 4.57 14.69
CA MET A 181 7.72 4.62 16.01
C MET A 181 8.07 6.06 16.43
N SER A 182 8.45 6.92 15.48
CA SER A 182 8.74 8.33 15.76
C SER A 182 7.50 9.12 16.17
N ARG A 183 6.32 8.80 15.60
CA ARG A 183 5.04 9.48 15.88
C ARG A 183 4.42 9.06 17.22
N SER A 184 4.62 7.81 17.63
CA SER A 184 4.00 7.24 18.83
C SER A 184 4.71 7.59 20.13
N GLY A 185 5.92 8.18 20.10
CA GLY A 185 6.69 8.54 21.28
C GLY A 185 7.11 7.33 22.15
N VAL A 186 6.89 6.11 21.67
CA VAL A 186 7.20 4.86 22.38
C VAL A 186 8.69 4.55 22.27
N ARG A 187 9.42 4.86 23.35
CA ARG A 187 10.82 4.46 23.54
C ARG A 187 10.85 3.04 24.13
N ASP A 188 10.66 2.01 23.30
CA ASP A 188 10.95 0.63 23.68
C ASP A 188 12.38 0.25 23.23
N SER A 189 13.02 -0.68 23.93
CA SER A 189 14.40 -1.11 23.68
C SER A 189 14.60 -1.71 22.27
N ARG A 190 13.51 -2.14 21.61
CA ARG A 190 13.50 -2.62 20.21
C ARG A 190 13.58 -1.48 19.19
N THR A 191 13.18 -0.26 19.56
CA THR A 191 13.25 0.94 18.72
C THR A 191 14.72 1.29 18.39
N LEU A 192 15.66 1.01 19.30
CA LEU A 192 17.09 1.19 19.07
C LEU A 192 17.67 0.22 18.03
N VAL A 193 17.17 -1.02 17.98
CA VAL A 193 17.61 -2.00 16.97
C VAL A 193 17.10 -1.60 15.58
N ILE A 194 15.86 -1.12 15.48
CA ILE A 194 15.26 -0.63 14.23
C ILE A 194 15.98 0.65 13.75
N LEU A 195 16.32 1.57 14.65
CA LEU A 195 17.18 2.74 14.32
C LEU A 195 18.62 2.33 13.93
N SER A 196 19.16 1.25 14.49
CA SER A 196 20.49 0.77 14.08
C SER A 196 20.50 0.18 12.66
N LEU A 197 19.43 -0.51 12.25
CA LEU A 197 19.21 -0.93 10.86
C LEU A 197 19.02 0.28 9.94
N PHE A 198 18.34 1.33 10.40
CA PHE A 198 18.17 2.61 9.69
C PHE A 198 19.52 3.30 9.42
N CYS A 199 20.42 3.37 10.41
CA CYS A 199 21.77 3.93 10.24
C CYS A 199 22.64 3.13 9.25
N GLN A 200 22.44 1.82 9.15
CA GLN A 200 23.22 0.99 8.22
C GLN A 200 22.93 1.28 6.74
N LYS A 201 21.73 1.81 6.42
CA LYS A 201 21.39 2.24 5.06
C LYS A 201 22.02 3.58 4.67
N HIS A 202 22.22 4.49 5.64
CA HIS A 202 22.92 5.77 5.39
C HIS A 202 24.45 5.65 5.42
N VAL A 203 25.02 4.68 6.13
CA VAL A 203 26.48 4.49 6.21
C VAL A 203 27.05 3.65 5.07
N ASN A 204 26.26 2.81 4.39
CA ASN A 204 26.73 2.02 3.23
C ASN A 204 26.55 2.72 1.86
N ILE A 205 26.17 4.00 1.84
CA ILE A 205 26.07 4.84 0.62
C ILE A 205 27.05 6.04 0.72
N SER A 206 28.14 5.90 1.47
CA SER A 206 29.28 6.84 1.47
C SER A 206 30.58 6.06 1.34
#